data_AF-A0A965QVD8-F1
#
_entry.id   AF-A0A965QVD8-F1
#
_cell.length_a   1.000
_cell.length_b   1.000
_cell.length_c   1.000
_cell.angle_alpha   90.00
_cell.angle_beta   90.00
_cell.angle_gamma   90.00
#
_symmetry.space_group_name_H-M   'P 1'
#
loop_
_entity.id
_entity.type
_entity.pdbx_description
1 polymer ?
#
loop_
_entity_poly.entity_id
_entity_poly.type
_entity_poly.pdbx_seq_one_letter_code
_entity_poly.pdbx_strand_id
1 'polypeptide(L)'
;MSEPSRSAARPDDTLPPVEPPSAAFLVQLFVVPAVIVTIIILVWAAIHWLAHLGNDPQGYVRALRRNNEGRWQVAFNLAGDLRGPGGAALKNDAGLAGELASILADEVAGGRTKAAGHAGEQSRTLTG
;
A
#
# COMPACT_ATOMS: atom_id res chain seq x y z
N MET A 1 45.73 72.06 40.34
CA MET A 1 45.96 70.66 40.74
C MET A 1 44.99 69.80 39.94
N SER A 2 45.54 69.15 38.91
CA SER A 2 45.08 67.99 38.14
C SER A 2 43.58 67.76 37.87
N GLU A 3 43.23 67.77 36.59
CA GLU A 3 41.96 67.35 35.99
C GLU A 3 41.61 65.89 36.34
N PRO A 4 40.34 65.55 36.61
CA PRO A 4 39.93 64.16 36.76
C PRO A 4 39.92 63.49 35.39
N SER A 5 40.78 62.48 35.21
CA SER A 5 40.82 61.63 34.03
C SER A 5 39.44 61.01 33.78
N ARG A 6 38.78 61.42 32.69
CA ARG A 6 37.64 60.70 32.10
C ARG A 6 38.16 59.35 31.60
N SER A 7 38.02 58.33 32.44
CA SER A 7 38.23 56.93 32.02
C SER A 7 37.26 56.67 30.87
N ALA A 8 37.79 56.53 29.65
CA ALA A 8 37.00 56.25 28.47
C ALA A 8 36.37 54.86 28.63
N ALA A 9 35.06 54.82 28.90
CA ALA A 9 34.29 53.58 28.91
C ALA A 9 34.52 52.84 27.58
N ARG A 10 34.97 51.59 27.67
CA ARG A 10 35.27 50.78 26.49
C ARG A 10 33.93 50.40 25.82
N PRO A 11 33.84 50.37 24.48
CA PRO A 11 32.61 50.01 23.78
C PRO A 11 32.04 48.65 24.21
N ASP A 12 32.91 47.75 24.67
CA ASP A 12 32.57 46.42 25.21
C ASP A 12 31.75 46.47 26.52
N ASP A 13 31.82 47.55 27.29
CA ASP A 13 31.05 47.72 28.53
C ASP A 13 29.57 48.13 28.27
N THR A 14 29.20 48.33 27.01
CA THR A 14 27.88 48.83 26.59
C THR A 14 27.01 47.78 25.90
N LEU A 15 27.52 46.57 25.67
CA LEU A 15 26.73 45.52 25.02
C LEU A 15 25.92 44.76 26.07
N PRO A 16 24.58 44.74 25.98
CA PRO A 16 23.77 43.93 26.88
C PRO A 16 24.21 42.45 26.75
N PRO A 17 24.30 41.71 27.87
CA PRO A 17 24.67 40.31 27.84
C PRO A 17 23.71 39.55 26.92
N VAL A 18 24.26 39.01 25.83
CA VAL A 18 23.49 38.18 24.90
C VAL A 18 23.28 36.81 25.54
N GLU A 19 22.09 36.59 26.08
CA GLU A 19 21.69 35.25 26.52
C GLU A 19 21.59 34.35 25.28
N PRO A 20 22.39 33.27 25.19
CA PRO A 20 22.28 32.38 24.05
C PRO A 20 20.86 31.80 24.01
N PRO A 21 20.22 31.76 22.83
CA PRO A 21 18.85 31.29 22.69
C PRO A 21 18.74 29.85 23.21
N SER A 22 17.63 29.55 23.89
CA SER A 22 17.42 28.28 24.59
C SER A 22 17.80 27.07 23.71
N ALA A 23 18.64 26.16 24.25
CA ALA A 23 19.05 24.94 23.54
C ALA A 23 17.85 24.07 23.10
N ALA A 24 16.72 24.19 23.80
CA ALA A 24 15.45 23.58 23.43
C ALA A 24 14.97 23.99 22.03
N PHE A 25 15.20 25.24 21.60
CA PHE A 25 14.77 25.75 20.30
C PHE A 25 15.55 25.11 19.15
N LEU A 26 16.86 24.87 19.34
CA LEU A 26 17.69 24.17 18.36
C LEU A 26 17.29 22.71 18.20
N VAL A 27 16.96 22.03 19.31
CA VAL A 27 16.50 20.63 19.29
C VAL A 27 15.12 20.53 18.64
N GLN A 28 14.19 21.43 18.99
CA GLN A 28 12.83 21.45 18.45
C GLN A 28 12.81 21.65 16.93
N LEU A 29 13.76 22.42 16.38
CA LEU A 29 13.90 22.65 14.94
C LEU A 29 14.17 21.35 14.16
N PHE A 30 14.79 20.35 14.77
CA PHE A 30 15.02 19.04 14.15
C PHE A 30 13.98 17.99 14.55
N VAL A 31 13.47 18.04 15.78
CA VAL A 31 12.49 17.06 16.28
C VAL A 31 11.19 17.14 15.50
N VAL A 32 10.64 18.33 15.27
CA VAL A 32 9.35 18.46 14.56
C VAL A 32 9.44 17.94 13.12
N PRO A 33 10.44 18.33 12.30
CA PRO A 33 10.63 17.74 10.98
C PRO A 33 10.91 16.23 11.00
N ALA A 34 11.74 15.75 11.95
CA ALA A 34 12.07 14.33 12.05
C ALA A 34 10.84 13.47 12.34
N VAL A 35 9.94 13.95 13.21
CA VAL A 35 8.67 13.26 13.50
C VAL A 35 7.80 13.16 12.24
N ILE A 36 7.66 14.24 11.49
CA ILE A 36 6.86 14.25 10.25
C ILE A 36 7.42 13.24 9.24
N VAL A 37 8.73 13.26 8.99
CA VAL A 37 9.39 12.31 8.08
C VAL A 37 9.21 10.87 8.56
N THR A 38 9.34 10.63 9.86
CA THR A 38 9.14 9.29 10.44
C THR A 38 7.73 8.78 10.18
N ILE A 39 6.70 9.62 10.40
CA ILE A 39 5.31 9.26 10.12
C ILE A 39 5.12 8.97 8.62
N ILE A 40 5.69 9.79 7.73
CA ILE A 40 5.61 9.57 6.29
C ILE A 40 6.23 8.22 5.90
N ILE A 41 7.41 7.89 6.43
CA ILE A 41 8.07 6.60 6.17
C ILE A 41 7.24 5.45 6.71
N LEU A 42 6.65 5.57 7.90
CA LEU A 42 5.79 4.52 8.47
C LEU A 42 4.53 4.28 7.63
N VAL A 43 3.86 5.35 7.19
CA VAL A 43 2.67 5.24 6.33
C VAL A 43 3.06 4.66 4.96
N TRP A 44 4.15 5.15 4.38
CA TRP A 44 4.66 4.63 3.11
C TRP A 44 5.05 3.15 3.23
N ALA A 45 5.77 2.76 4.28
CA ALA A 45 6.17 1.38 4.53
C ALA A 45 4.96 0.49 4.82
N ALA A 46 3.94 0.97 5.54
CA ALA A 46 2.71 0.24 5.78
C ALA A 46 1.95 0.00 4.47
N ILE A 47 1.85 0.99 3.58
CA ILE A 47 1.22 0.86 2.27
C ILE A 47 2.07 -0.02 1.34
N HIS A 48 3.39 0.12 1.35
CA HIS A 48 4.32 -0.68 0.56
C HIS A 48 4.29 -2.15 0.99
N TRP A 49 4.27 -2.40 2.30
CA TRP A 49 4.10 -3.72 2.86
C TRP A 49 2.70 -4.28 2.55
N LEU A 50 1.64 -3.47 2.66
CA LEU A 50 0.29 -3.88 2.26
C LEU A 50 0.18 -4.15 0.75
N ALA A 51 0.93 -3.45 -0.10
CA ALA A 51 1.00 -3.75 -1.53
C ALA A 51 1.75 -5.06 -1.80
N HIS A 52 2.81 -5.35 -1.04
CA HIS A 52 3.52 -6.62 -1.11
C HIS A 52 2.72 -7.80 -0.52
N LEU A 53 1.91 -7.57 0.52
CA LEU A 53 0.95 -8.57 1.03
C LEU A 53 -0.31 -8.68 0.16
N GLY A 54 -0.72 -7.60 -0.49
CA GLY A 54 -1.83 -7.55 -1.46
C GLY A 54 -1.48 -8.25 -2.77
N ASN A 55 -0.18 -8.45 -3.03
CA ASN A 55 0.33 -9.45 -3.97
C ASN A 55 0.28 -10.86 -3.34
N ASP A 56 -0.85 -11.23 -2.72
CA ASP A 56 -1.17 -12.61 -2.39
C ASP A 56 -2.03 -13.22 -3.51
N PRO A 57 -1.42 -13.67 -4.63
CA PRO A 57 -2.12 -14.28 -5.75
C PRO A 57 -2.90 -15.53 -5.33
N GLN A 58 -2.53 -16.14 -4.19
CA GLN A 58 -3.21 -17.28 -3.60
C GLN A 58 -4.61 -16.91 -3.06
N GLY A 59 -4.86 -15.64 -2.74
CA GLY A 59 -6.17 -15.14 -2.34
C GLY A 59 -7.23 -15.27 -3.45
N TYR A 60 -6.86 -14.99 -4.70
CA TYR A 60 -7.76 -15.17 -5.84
C TYR A 60 -8.07 -16.66 -6.06
N VAL A 61 -7.06 -17.53 -5.99
CA VAL A 61 -7.24 -18.96 -6.22
C VAL A 61 -8.08 -19.60 -5.11
N ARG A 62 -7.85 -19.21 -3.86
CA ARG A 62 -8.64 -19.68 -2.72
C ARG A 62 -10.10 -19.24 -2.82
N ALA A 63 -10.35 -18.03 -3.30
CA ALA A 63 -11.70 -17.53 -3.58
C ALA A 63 -12.34 -18.24 -4.80
N LEU A 64 -11.57 -18.57 -5.84
CA LEU A 64 -12.03 -19.34 -7.01
C LEU A 64 -12.34 -20.81 -6.66
N ARG A 65 -11.56 -21.44 -5.77
CA ARG A 65 -11.82 -22.79 -5.25
C ARG A 65 -13.06 -22.84 -4.37
N ARG A 66 -13.39 -21.77 -3.66
CA ARG A 66 -14.61 -21.70 -2.86
C ARG A 66 -15.80 -21.56 -3.81
N ASN A 67 -16.66 -22.57 -3.87
CA ASN A 67 -17.86 -22.57 -4.72
C ASN A 67 -18.93 -21.63 -4.12
N ASN A 68 -18.68 -20.32 -4.21
CA ASN A 68 -19.56 -19.27 -3.71
C ASN A 68 -20.27 -18.55 -4.86
N GLU A 69 -21.45 -17.98 -4.61
CA GLU A 69 -22.27 -17.27 -5.60
C GLU A 69 -21.54 -16.11 -6.29
N GLY A 70 -20.54 -15.52 -5.61
CA GLY A 70 -19.67 -14.45 -6.14
C GLY A 70 -18.47 -14.90 -6.98
N ARG A 71 -18.30 -16.20 -7.29
CA ARG A 71 -17.10 -16.71 -7.99
C ARG A 71 -16.85 -16.07 -9.36
N TRP A 72 -17.92 -15.72 -10.08
CA TRP A 72 -17.82 -15.04 -11.37
C TRP A 72 -17.29 -13.60 -11.24
N GLN A 73 -17.63 -12.91 -10.16
CA GLN A 73 -17.18 -11.53 -9.89
C GLN A 73 -15.70 -11.51 -9.53
N VAL A 74 -15.23 -12.51 -8.76
CA VAL A 74 -13.81 -12.71 -8.46
C VAL A 74 -13.01 -12.99 -9.75
N ALA A 75 -13.53 -13.86 -10.62
CA ALA A 75 -12.90 -14.16 -11.91
C ALA A 75 -12.82 -12.92 -12.82
N PHE A 76 -13.87 -12.09 -12.82
CA PHE A 76 -13.90 -10.85 -13.59
C PHE A 76 -12.90 -9.81 -13.06
N ASN A 77 -12.81 -9.65 -11.74
CA ASN A 77 -11.84 -8.75 -11.11
C ASN A 77 -10.40 -9.20 -11.39
N LEU A 78 -10.11 -10.51 -11.25
CA LEU A 78 -8.82 -11.08 -11.61
C LEU A 78 -8.45 -10.82 -13.08
N ALA A 79 -9.40 -10.96 -14.00
CA ALA A 79 -9.18 -10.66 -15.42
C ALA A 79 -8.89 -9.17 -15.66
N GLY A 80 -9.53 -8.28 -14.90
CA GLY A 80 -9.23 -6.85 -14.89
C GLY A 80 -7.81 -6.57 -14.39
N ASP A 81 -7.43 -7.17 -13.28
CA ASP A 81 -6.11 -7.00 -12.67
C ASP A 81 -4.98 -7.54 -13.57
N LEU A 82 -5.20 -8.67 -14.24
CA LEU A 82 -4.29 -9.22 -15.25
C LEU A 82 -4.12 -8.28 -16.46
N ARG A 83 -5.15 -7.51 -16.82
CA ARG A 83 -5.08 -6.55 -17.95
C ARG A 83 -4.49 -5.20 -17.52
N GLY A 84 -4.59 -4.86 -16.24
CA GLY A 84 -4.16 -3.59 -15.68
C GLY A 84 -2.64 -3.39 -15.65
N PRO A 85 -2.17 -2.18 -15.28
CA PRO A 85 -0.75 -1.83 -15.23
C PRO A 85 0.07 -2.68 -14.23
N GLY A 86 -0.56 -3.32 -13.24
CA GLY A 86 0.07 -4.27 -12.32
C GLY A 86 0.05 -5.74 -12.79
N GLY A 87 -0.64 -6.05 -13.89
CA GLY A 87 -0.87 -7.42 -14.35
C GLY A 87 0.37 -8.16 -14.85
N ALA A 88 1.47 -7.46 -15.13
CA ALA A 88 2.73 -8.08 -15.51
C ALA A 88 3.32 -8.95 -14.39
N ALA A 89 3.15 -8.56 -13.12
CA ALA A 89 3.60 -9.37 -11.99
C ALA A 89 2.76 -10.65 -11.86
N LEU A 90 1.43 -10.54 -11.94
CA LEU A 90 0.52 -11.70 -11.88
C LEU A 90 0.70 -12.66 -13.06
N LYS A 91 0.98 -12.16 -14.27
CA LYS A 91 1.25 -13.00 -15.45
C LYS A 91 2.55 -13.79 -15.36
N ASN A 92 3.55 -13.25 -14.67
CA ASN A 92 4.85 -13.90 -14.50
C ASN A 92 4.89 -14.83 -13.27
N ASP A 93 3.82 -14.89 -12.48
CA ASP A 93 3.71 -15.82 -11.36
C ASP A 93 3.36 -17.24 -11.88
N ALA A 94 4.39 -18.09 -11.96
CA ALA A 94 4.25 -19.47 -12.37
C ALA A 94 3.41 -20.32 -11.40
N GLY A 95 3.39 -19.97 -10.10
CA GLY A 95 2.59 -20.67 -9.09
C GLY A 95 1.10 -20.41 -9.29
N LEU A 96 0.73 -19.13 -9.47
CA LEU A 96 -0.64 -18.73 -9.80
C LEU A 96 -1.14 -19.40 -11.09
N ALA A 97 -0.32 -19.39 -12.14
CA ALA A 97 -0.65 -20.05 -13.40
C ALA A 97 -0.87 -21.56 -13.23
N GLY A 98 -0.03 -22.22 -12.43
CA GLY A 98 -0.16 -23.64 -12.11
C GLY A 98 -1.45 -23.97 -11.37
N GLU A 99 -1.84 -23.17 -10.38
CA GLU A 99 -3.09 -23.43 -9.66
C GLU A 99 -4.33 -23.15 -10.52
N LEU A 100 -4.33 -22.09 -11.33
CA LEU A 100 -5.41 -21.83 -12.30
C LEU A 100 -5.55 -22.97 -13.33
N ALA A 101 -4.42 -23.50 -13.79
CA ALA A 101 -4.41 -24.66 -14.68
C ALA A 101 -4.98 -25.92 -14.00
N SER A 102 -4.68 -26.13 -12.70
CA SER A 102 -5.23 -27.26 -11.94
C SER A 102 -6.76 -27.16 -11.79
N ILE A 103 -7.28 -25.97 -11.49
CA ILE A 103 -8.73 -25.74 -11.40
C ILE A 103 -9.38 -25.99 -12.76
N LEU A 104 -8.79 -25.48 -13.83
CA LEU A 104 -9.31 -25.71 -15.18
C LEU A 104 -9.30 -27.20 -15.55
N ALA A 105 -8.24 -27.93 -15.20
CA ALA A 105 -8.14 -29.36 -15.44
C ALA A 105 -9.21 -30.14 -14.66
N ASP A 106 -9.44 -29.80 -13.38
CA ASP A 106 -10.48 -30.40 -12.54
C ASP A 106 -11.89 -30.16 -13.14
N GLU A 107 -12.13 -28.96 -13.67
CA GLU A 107 -13.40 -28.58 -14.31
C GLU A 107 -13.64 -29.30 -15.63
N VAL A 108 -12.59 -29.43 -16.46
CA VAL A 108 -12.62 -30.16 -17.73
C VAL A 108 -12.81 -31.67 -17.48
N ALA A 109 -12.08 -32.24 -16.51
CA ALA A 109 -12.24 -33.63 -16.10
C ALA A 109 -13.63 -33.90 -15.50
N GLY A 110 -14.18 -32.93 -14.77
CA GLY A 110 -15.56 -32.96 -14.26
C GLY A 110 -16.63 -32.74 -15.32
N GLY A 111 -16.27 -32.59 -16.61
CA GLY A 111 -17.21 -32.46 -17.72
C GLY A 111 -18.02 -31.16 -17.74
N ARG A 112 -17.60 -30.14 -16.98
CA ARG A 112 -18.34 -28.88 -16.82
C ARG A 112 -17.91 -27.84 -17.85
N THR A 113 -17.81 -28.24 -19.12
CA THR A 113 -17.71 -27.26 -20.21
C THR A 113 -19.05 -26.54 -20.33
N LYS A 114 -19.03 -25.20 -20.30
CA LYS A 114 -20.19 -24.29 -20.37
C LYS A 114 -21.14 -24.54 -21.57
N ALA A 115 -21.94 -25.60 -21.51
CA ALA A 115 -23.11 -25.82 -22.35
C ALA A 115 -24.34 -26.25 -21.54
N ALA A 116 -24.16 -26.78 -20.32
CA ALA A 116 -25.26 -27.33 -19.53
C ALA A 116 -25.91 -26.34 -18.53
N GLY A 117 -25.25 -25.23 -18.18
CA GLY A 117 -25.65 -24.42 -17.03
C GLY A 117 -26.79 -23.41 -17.23
N HIS A 118 -27.10 -23.01 -18.47
CA HIS A 118 -28.15 -22.01 -18.73
C HIS A 118 -29.19 -22.43 -19.78
N ALA A 119 -28.97 -23.52 -20.51
CA ALA A 119 -29.91 -24.01 -21.53
C ALA A 119 -30.89 -25.08 -21.02
N GLY A 120 -30.57 -25.78 -19.92
CA GLY A 120 -31.38 -26.89 -19.41
C GLY A 120 -32.63 -26.47 -18.63
N GLU A 121 -32.55 -25.37 -17.87
CA GLU A 121 -33.67 -24.92 -17.02
C GLU A 121 -34.71 -24.06 -17.78
N GLN A 122 -34.30 -23.29 -18.81
CA GLN A 122 -35.25 -22.45 -19.56
C GLN A 122 -36.19 -23.24 -20.48
N SER A 123 -35.80 -24.42 -20.96
CA SER A 123 -36.70 -25.27 -21.76
C SER A 123 -37.82 -25.89 -20.91
N ARG A 124 -37.64 -26.03 -19.59
CA ARG A 124 -38.66 -26.65 -18.73
C ARG A 124 -39.71 -25.66 -18.23
N THR A 125 -39.42 -24.36 -18.25
CA THR A 125 -40.38 -23.30 -17.86
C THR A 125 -41.22 -22.77 -19.03
N LEU A 126 -40.90 -23.15 -20.27
CA LEU A 126 -41.64 -22.76 -21.47
C LEU A 126 -42.59 -23.86 -21.99
N THR A 127 -42.65 -25.00 -21.31
CA THR A 127 -43.58 -26.09 -21.60
C THR A 127 -44.23 -26.56 -20.29
N GLY A 128 -44.96 -25.65 -19.65
CA GLY A 128 -45.74 -25.89 -18.45
C GLY A 128 -46.98 -25.01 -18.46
#